data_AF-A0A959CAT3-F1
#
_entry.id   AF-A0A959CAT3-F1
#
_cell.length_a   1.000
_cell.length_b   1.000
_cell.length_c   1.000
_cell.angle_alpha   90.00
_cell.angle_beta   90.00
_cell.angle_gamma   90.00
#
_symmetry.space_group_name_H-M   'P 1'
#
loop_
_entity.id
_entity.type
_entity.pdbx_description
1 polymer ?
#
loop_
_entity_poly.entity_id
_entity_poly.type
_entity_poly.pdbx_seq_one_letter_code
_entity_poly.pdbx_strand_id
1 'polypeptide(L)'
;MPDISFHHISPSKITLDSIRHIVLNGLNLSLSTESQQRIRDCRAYLDGKIAHTEELYYGINTGFGSLCNIRISDRDIEQLQYNLVVSHAAGTGDEVPPEIVRIMLLLKIQSLSYGYSAVREKVVERLIDFYNADMTPVVFELGSLGASGDLAPLA
;
A
#
# COMPACT_ATOMS: atom_id res chain seq x y z
N MET A 1 22.80 -19.30 13.46
CA MET A 1 22.01 -18.36 12.65
C MET A 1 21.62 -17.22 13.57
N PRO A 2 21.74 -15.94 13.16
CA PRO A 2 21.23 -14.85 13.99
C PRO A 2 19.74 -15.08 14.22
N ASP A 3 19.29 -14.85 15.46
CA ASP A 3 17.89 -14.98 15.84
C ASP A 3 17.11 -13.88 15.11
N ILE A 4 16.31 -14.23 14.10
CA ILE A 4 15.57 -13.24 13.31
C ILE A 4 14.41 -12.76 14.18
N SER A 5 14.54 -11.55 14.71
CA SER A 5 13.51 -10.91 15.51
C SER A 5 12.45 -10.29 14.60
N PHE A 6 11.18 -10.61 14.87
CA PHE A 6 10.03 -10.10 14.13
C PHE A 6 9.25 -9.08 14.94
N HIS A 7 8.84 -8.00 14.28
CA HIS A 7 7.74 -7.16 14.70
C HIS A 7 6.46 -7.62 14.01
N HIS A 8 5.44 -7.95 14.81
CA HIS A 8 4.12 -8.29 14.30
C HIS A 8 3.29 -7.02 14.07
N ILE A 9 2.99 -6.73 12.80
CA ILE A 9 2.10 -5.64 12.40
C ILE A 9 0.69 -5.97 12.86
N SER A 10 0.23 -5.24 13.87
CA SER A 10 -1.11 -5.39 14.47
C SER A 10 -2.02 -4.20 14.09
N PRO A 11 -3.32 -4.27 14.40
CA PRO A 11 -4.23 -3.16 14.20
C PRO A 11 -4.05 -2.00 15.19
N SER A 12 -3.12 -2.12 16.13
CA SER A 12 -2.80 -1.02 17.05
C SER A 12 -2.13 0.13 16.31
N LYS A 13 -2.38 1.36 16.76
CA LYS A 13 -1.71 2.53 16.19
C LYS A 13 -0.21 2.41 16.44
N ILE A 14 0.56 2.47 15.36
CA ILE A 14 2.02 2.53 15.46
C ILE A 14 2.47 3.88 16.03
N THR A 15 3.46 3.86 16.92
CA THR A 15 4.04 5.06 17.54
C THR A 15 5.40 5.37 16.94
N LEU A 16 5.86 6.63 17.07
CA LEU A 16 7.21 7.02 16.63
C LEU A 16 8.30 6.21 17.35
N ASP A 17 8.11 5.88 18.62
CA ASP A 17 9.04 5.03 19.36
C ASP A 17 9.07 3.60 18.82
N SER A 18 7.92 3.06 18.42
CA SER A 18 7.84 1.75 17.78
C SER A 18 8.55 1.75 16.43
N ILE A 19 8.31 2.76 15.59
CA ILE A 19 9.00 2.93 14.30
C ILE A 19 10.51 3.01 14.51
N ARG A 20 10.96 3.86 15.44
CA ARG A 20 12.38 3.99 15.79
C ARG A 20 12.97 2.65 16.21
N HIS A 21 12.27 1.92 17.09
CA HIS A 21 12.71 0.61 17.56
C HIS A 21 12.80 -0.42 16.42
N ILE A 22 11.79 -0.50 15.54
CA ILE A 22 11.76 -1.43 14.41
C ILE A 22 12.92 -1.15 13.45
N VAL A 23 13.14 0.12 13.10
CA VAL A 23 14.15 0.50 12.11
C VAL A 23 15.56 0.35 12.67
N LEU A 24 15.84 0.88 13.86
CA LEU A 24 17.19 0.85 14.44
C LEU A 24 17.67 -0.56 14.81
N ASN A 25 16.75 -1.44 15.20
CA ASN A 25 17.08 -2.83 15.52
C ASN A 25 17.00 -3.77 14.31
N GLY A 26 16.69 -3.24 13.11
CA GLY A 26 16.62 -4.05 11.90
C GLY A 26 15.60 -5.19 11.97
N LEU A 27 14.47 -4.99 12.67
CA LEU A 27 13.48 -6.04 12.85
C LEU A 27 12.81 -6.39 11.52
N ASN A 28 12.57 -7.68 11.28
CA ASN A 28 11.71 -8.12 10.19
C ASN A 28 10.24 -7.91 10.55
N LEU A 29 9.39 -7.77 9.53
CA LEU A 29 7.95 -7.61 9.69
C LEU A 29 7.23 -8.93 9.38
N SER A 30 6.13 -9.15 10.08
CA SER A 30 5.12 -10.14 9.72
C SER A 30 3.75 -9.62 10.12
N LEU A 31 2.69 -10.04 9.43
CA LEU A 31 1.33 -9.68 9.84
C LEU A 31 0.94 -10.47 11.10
N SER A 32 0.21 -9.84 12.01
CA SER A 32 -0.52 -10.59 13.04
C SER A 32 -1.71 -11.33 12.40
N THR A 33 -2.15 -12.41 13.03
CA THR A 33 -3.36 -13.14 12.60
C THR A 33 -4.59 -12.22 12.51
N GLU A 34 -4.71 -11.25 13.42
CA GLU A 34 -5.81 -10.28 13.40
C GLU A 34 -5.73 -9.36 12.17
N SER A 35 -4.55 -8.84 11.84
CA SER A 35 -4.35 -8.00 10.64
C SER A 35 -4.63 -8.78 9.36
N GLN A 36 -4.18 -10.04 9.27
CA GLN A 36 -4.49 -10.92 8.13
C GLN A 36 -6.00 -11.08 7.95
N GLN A 37 -6.72 -11.38 9.05
CA GLN A 37 -8.17 -11.55 9.01
C GLN A 37 -8.88 -10.27 8.57
N ARG A 38 -8.49 -9.11 9.10
CA ARG A 38 -9.06 -7.80 8.71
C ARG A 38 -8.87 -7.48 7.23
N ILE A 39 -7.70 -7.77 6.67
CA ILE A 39 -7.44 -7.58 5.23
C ILE A 39 -8.37 -8.50 4.41
N ARG A 40 -8.44 -9.79 4.77
CA ARG A 40 -9.28 -10.77 4.07
C ARG A 40 -10.76 -10.42 4.12
N ASP A 41 -11.27 -10.03 5.30
CA ASP A 41 -12.66 -9.66 5.50
C ASP A 41 -13.04 -8.41 4.68
N CYS A 42 -12.19 -7.40 4.69
CA CYS A 42 -12.39 -6.18 3.89
C CYS A 42 -12.40 -6.48 2.39
N ARG A 43 -11.50 -7.35 1.93
CA ARG A 43 -11.46 -7.78 0.53
C ARG A 43 -12.71 -8.56 0.15
N ALA A 44 -13.11 -9.54 0.96
CA ALA A 44 -14.31 -10.34 0.71
C ALA A 44 -15.58 -9.48 0.70
N TYR A 45 -15.68 -8.48 1.58
CA TYR A 45 -16.77 -7.51 1.57
C TYR A 45 -16.84 -6.76 0.23
N LEU A 46 -15.71 -6.24 -0.26
CA LEU A 46 -15.68 -5.54 -1.55
C LEU A 46 -16.09 -6.48 -2.69
N ASP A 47 -15.52 -7.68 -2.75
CA ASP A 47 -15.79 -8.66 -3.80
C ASP A 47 -17.29 -9.03 -3.85
N GLY A 48 -17.92 -9.24 -2.68
CA GLY A 48 -19.36 -9.48 -2.60
C GLY A 48 -20.20 -8.25 -2.99
N LYS A 49 -19.74 -7.05 -2.63
CA LYS A 49 -20.44 -5.79 -2.95
C LYS A 49 -20.48 -5.53 -4.46
N ILE A 50 -19.35 -5.72 -5.16
CA ILE A 50 -19.26 -5.44 -6.60
C ILE A 50 -19.84 -6.56 -7.47
N ALA A 51 -20.03 -7.77 -6.95
CA ALA A 51 -20.59 -8.89 -7.71
C ALA A 51 -22.09 -8.72 -8.06
N HIS A 52 -22.81 -7.86 -7.33
CA HIS A 52 -24.28 -7.80 -7.38
C HIS A 52 -24.83 -6.38 -7.57
N THR A 53 -24.04 -5.46 -8.11
CA THR A 53 -24.45 -4.06 -8.27
C THR A 53 -23.88 -3.43 -9.53
N GLU A 54 -24.63 -2.50 -10.11
CA GLU A 54 -24.16 -1.61 -11.18
C GLU A 54 -23.66 -0.26 -10.66
N GLU A 55 -23.60 -0.10 -9.34
CA GLU A 55 -23.08 1.12 -8.70
C GLU A 55 -21.64 1.42 -9.12
N LEU A 56 -21.34 2.72 -9.16
CA LEU A 56 -20.02 3.24 -9.48
C LEU A 56 -19.20 3.40 -8.20
N TYR A 57 -18.02 2.79 -8.20
CA TYR A 57 -17.04 2.83 -7.12
C TYR A 57 -15.74 3.44 -7.63
N TYR A 58 -15.37 4.58 -7.04
CA TYR A 58 -14.19 5.36 -7.43
C TYR A 58 -12.93 4.50 -7.48
N GLY A 59 -12.25 4.52 -8.63
CA GLY A 59 -10.99 3.81 -8.83
C GLY A 59 -11.10 2.27 -8.84
N ILE A 60 -12.31 1.71 -8.81
CA ILE A 60 -12.58 0.28 -8.95
C ILE A 60 -13.18 0.00 -10.32
N ASN A 61 -14.34 0.60 -10.61
CA ASN A 61 -15.02 0.52 -11.91
C ASN A 61 -15.28 1.91 -12.51
N THR A 62 -14.59 2.94 -12.02
CA THR A 62 -14.55 4.27 -12.63
C THR A 62 -13.13 4.76 -12.83
N GLY A 63 -12.97 5.83 -13.63
CA GLY A 63 -11.70 6.54 -13.77
C GLY A 63 -11.27 7.31 -12.51
N PHE A 64 -10.12 7.98 -12.60
CA PHE A 64 -9.53 8.76 -11.51
C PHE A 64 -9.66 10.27 -11.74
N GLY A 65 -9.62 11.07 -10.67
CA GLY A 65 -9.65 12.53 -10.76
C GLY A 65 -10.87 13.05 -11.51
N SER A 66 -10.67 13.84 -12.58
CA SER A 66 -11.76 14.38 -13.41
C SER A 66 -12.61 13.31 -14.11
N LEU A 67 -12.11 12.08 -14.21
CA LEU A 67 -12.80 10.94 -14.82
C LEU A 67 -13.56 10.07 -13.80
N CYS A 68 -13.71 10.54 -12.55
CA CYS A 68 -14.34 9.79 -11.45
C CYS A 68 -15.78 9.32 -11.72
N ASN A 69 -16.49 10.00 -12.62
CA ASN A 69 -17.88 9.70 -12.99
C ASN A 69 -17.99 8.84 -14.27
N ILE A 70 -16.87 8.42 -14.86
CA ILE A 70 -16.85 7.62 -16.09
C ILE A 70 -16.72 6.16 -15.71
N ARG A 71 -17.73 5.36 -16.09
CA ARG A 71 -17.70 3.91 -15.91
C ARG A 71 -16.64 3.27 -16.82
N ILE A 72 -15.88 2.36 -16.25
CA ILE A 72 -14.89 1.54 -16.94
C ILE A 72 -15.47 0.14 -17.14
N SER A 73 -15.23 -0.44 -18.31
CA SER A 73 -15.71 -1.78 -18.60
C SER A 73 -14.87 -2.83 -17.87
N ASP A 74 -15.46 -3.97 -17.51
CA ASP A 74 -14.77 -4.99 -16.69
C ASP A 74 -13.47 -5.50 -17.35
N ARG A 75 -13.43 -5.57 -18.69
CA ARG A 75 -12.23 -5.97 -19.44
C ARG A 75 -11.09 -4.93 -19.38
N ASP A 76 -11.41 -3.68 -19.08
CA ASP A 76 -10.43 -2.58 -19.06
C ASP A 76 -9.95 -2.26 -17.63
N ILE A 77 -10.57 -2.84 -16.59
CA ILE A 77 -10.22 -2.56 -15.17
C ILE A 77 -8.76 -2.90 -14.88
N GLU A 78 -8.24 -4.03 -15.37
CA GLU A 78 -6.85 -4.40 -15.13
C GLU A 78 -5.88 -3.41 -15.78
N GLN A 79 -6.15 -3.04 -17.04
CA GLN A 79 -5.35 -2.04 -17.76
C GLN A 79 -5.43 -0.66 -17.10
N LEU A 80 -6.61 -0.28 -16.56
CA LEU A 80 -6.80 0.94 -15.80
C LEU A 80 -5.88 1.00 -14.58
N GLN A 81 -5.79 -0.08 -13.79
CA GLN A 81 -4.92 -0.12 -12.60
C GLN A 81 -3.44 -0.08 -12.97
N TYR A 82 -3.04 -0.74 -14.05
CA TYR A 82 -1.66 -0.63 -14.58
C TYR A 82 -1.34 0.81 -15.01
N ASN A 83 -2.23 1.42 -15.79
CA ASN A 83 -2.06 2.79 -16.27
C ASN A 83 -2.05 3.80 -15.12
N LEU A 84 -2.81 3.56 -14.04
CA LEU A 84 -2.77 4.41 -12.85
C LEU A 84 -1.35 4.50 -12.30
N VAL A 85 -0.72 3.36 -12.04
CA VAL A 85 0.65 3.27 -11.54
C VAL A 85 1.61 3.98 -12.50
N VAL A 86 1.61 3.60 -13.77
CA VAL A 86 2.57 4.15 -14.75
C VAL A 86 2.40 5.64 -14.98
N SER A 87 1.16 6.14 -15.03
CA SER A 87 0.89 7.58 -15.24
C SER A 87 1.24 8.44 -14.03
N HIS A 88 1.31 7.86 -12.82
CA HIS A 88 1.65 8.58 -11.60
C HIS A 88 3.10 8.39 -11.19
N ALA A 89 3.86 7.46 -11.79
CA ALA A 89 5.30 7.31 -11.66
C ALA A 89 6.07 8.48 -12.32
N ALA A 90 5.76 9.70 -11.89
CA ALA A 90 6.22 10.98 -12.40
C ALA A 90 7.07 11.73 -11.36
N GLY A 91 7.72 10.98 -10.46
CA GLY A 91 8.67 11.52 -9.50
C GLY A 91 9.88 12.15 -10.21
N THR A 92 10.41 13.23 -9.64
CA THR A 92 11.56 13.98 -10.18
C THR A 92 12.43 14.53 -9.05
N GLY A 93 13.60 15.06 -9.41
CA GLY A 93 14.57 15.58 -8.44
C GLY A 93 15.48 14.48 -7.90
N ASP A 94 15.97 14.66 -6.69
CA ASP A 94 16.88 13.72 -6.04
C ASP A 94 16.13 12.48 -5.54
N GLU A 95 16.87 11.38 -5.37
CA GLU A 95 16.34 10.16 -4.78
C GLU A 95 16.14 10.35 -3.27
N VAL A 96 14.98 9.93 -2.77
CA VAL A 96 14.69 9.86 -1.33
C VAL A 96 15.68 8.87 -0.69
N PRO A 97 16.34 9.25 0.42
CA PRO A 97 17.26 8.36 1.12
C PRO A 97 16.63 6.98 1.43
N PRO A 98 17.33 5.85 1.18
CA PRO A 98 16.79 4.51 1.37
C PRO A 98 16.22 4.25 2.77
N GLU A 99 16.80 4.84 3.82
CA GLU A 99 16.30 4.76 5.19
C GLU A 99 14.90 5.37 5.35
N ILE A 100 14.60 6.43 4.60
CA ILE A 100 13.27 7.05 4.56
C ILE A 100 12.32 6.17 3.75
N VAL A 101 12.75 5.64 2.60
CA VAL A 101 11.94 4.71 1.79
C VAL A 101 11.56 3.46 2.59
N ARG A 102 12.48 2.95 3.41
CA ARG A 102 12.21 1.82 4.31
C ARG A 102 11.13 2.15 5.34
N ILE A 103 11.11 3.37 5.88
CA ILE A 103 10.02 3.86 6.75
C ILE A 103 8.71 4.01 5.96
N MET A 104 8.77 4.51 4.71
CA MET A 104 7.59 4.60 3.83
C MET A 104 6.95 3.23 3.61
N LEU A 105 7.76 2.19 3.34
CA LEU A 105 7.28 0.81 3.23
C LEU A 105 6.61 0.33 4.53
N LEU A 106 7.27 0.49 5.68
CA LEU A 106 6.70 0.12 6.99
C LEU A 106 5.34 0.80 7.23
N LEU A 107 5.25 2.11 7.00
CA LEU A 107 4.01 2.86 7.19
C LEU A 107 2.92 2.44 6.19
N LYS A 108 3.29 2.12 4.95
CA LYS A 108 2.36 1.61 3.95
C LYS A 108 1.80 0.25 4.36
N ILE A 109 2.66 -0.67 4.82
CA ILE A 109 2.26 -1.99 5.34
C ILE A 109 1.32 -1.82 6.53
N GLN A 110 1.67 -0.98 7.50
CA GLN A 110 0.83 -0.69 8.67
C GLN A 110 -0.51 -0.05 8.29
N SER A 111 -0.54 0.83 7.28
CA SER A 111 -1.78 1.46 6.82
C SER A 111 -2.72 0.44 6.18
N LEU A 112 -2.19 -0.45 5.34
CA LEU A 112 -2.96 -1.50 4.66
C LEU A 112 -3.44 -2.59 5.65
N SER A 113 -2.67 -2.86 6.70
CA SER A 113 -2.99 -3.88 7.71
C SER A 113 -4.22 -3.57 8.57
N TYR A 114 -4.64 -2.30 8.63
CA TYR A 114 -5.87 -1.93 9.33
C TYR A 114 -7.14 -2.51 8.70
N GLY A 115 -7.08 -2.96 7.44
CA GLY A 115 -8.20 -3.64 6.78
C GLY A 115 -9.31 -2.70 6.32
N TYR A 116 -8.96 -1.52 5.81
CA TYR A 116 -9.92 -0.55 5.25
C TYR A 116 -9.71 -0.27 3.75
N SER A 117 -8.72 -0.91 3.12
CA SER A 117 -8.31 -0.62 1.74
C SER A 117 -8.80 -1.65 0.71
N ALA A 118 -9.43 -2.74 1.15
CA ALA A 118 -9.85 -3.88 0.31
C ALA A 118 -8.72 -4.41 -0.63
N VAL A 119 -7.47 -4.26 -0.20
CA VAL A 119 -6.30 -4.78 -0.90
C VAL A 119 -6.26 -6.31 -0.77
N ARG A 120 -5.63 -6.97 -1.73
CA ARG A 120 -5.35 -8.41 -1.61
C ARG A 120 -4.21 -8.62 -0.61
N GLU A 121 -4.35 -9.58 0.30
CA GLU A 121 -3.32 -9.91 1.31
C GLU A 121 -1.93 -10.09 0.70
N LYS A 122 -1.83 -10.80 -0.44
CA LYS A 122 -0.57 -11.01 -1.17
C LYS A 122 0.19 -9.73 -1.55
N VAL A 123 -0.51 -8.59 -1.68
CA VAL A 123 0.13 -7.30 -1.95
C VAL A 123 0.82 -6.79 -0.70
N VAL A 124 0.18 -6.92 0.46
CA VAL A 124 0.78 -6.55 1.76
C VAL A 124 1.96 -7.47 2.09
N GLU A 125 1.81 -8.77 1.84
CA GLU A 125 2.90 -9.74 1.98
C GLU A 125 4.08 -9.39 1.06
N ARG A 126 3.83 -9.00 -0.20
CA ARG A 126 4.90 -8.57 -1.10
C ARG A 126 5.64 -7.32 -0.61
N LEU A 127 4.94 -6.36 -0.01
CA LEU A 127 5.59 -5.19 0.59
C LEU A 127 6.43 -5.59 1.81
N ILE A 128 5.96 -6.56 2.60
CA ILE A 128 6.73 -7.14 3.70
C ILE A 128 7.98 -7.86 3.18
N ASP A 129 7.87 -8.62 2.08
CA ASP A 129 9.03 -9.26 1.44
C ASP A 129 10.08 -8.22 1.05
N PHE A 130 9.67 -7.10 0.44
CA PHE A 130 10.58 -6.01 0.08
C PHE A 130 11.26 -5.39 1.31
N TYR A 131 10.49 -5.11 2.36
CA TYR A 131 11.03 -4.56 3.60
C TYR A 131 12.03 -5.51 4.27
N ASN A 132 11.70 -6.81 4.35
CA ASN A 132 12.53 -7.84 5.01
C ASN A 132 13.77 -8.20 4.20
N ALA A 133 13.73 -8.03 2.88
CA ALA A 133 14.86 -8.24 1.98
C ALA A 133 15.74 -7.00 1.79
N ASP A 134 15.44 -5.90 2.51
CA ASP A 134 16.10 -4.60 2.35
C ASP A 134 16.06 -4.08 0.89
N MET A 135 14.99 -4.42 0.17
CA MET A 135 14.76 -4.02 -1.21
C MET A 135 13.92 -2.73 -1.24
N THR A 136 14.59 -1.59 -1.21
CA THR A 136 13.94 -0.26 -1.29
C THR A 136 13.68 0.14 -2.75
N PRO A 137 12.43 0.48 -3.13
CA PRO A 137 12.14 1.11 -4.41
C PRO A 137 12.89 2.44 -4.57
N VAL A 138 13.21 2.82 -5.81
CA VAL A 138 13.69 4.17 -6.10
C VAL A 138 12.51 5.12 -6.05
N VAL A 139 12.57 6.09 -5.13
CA VAL A 139 11.54 7.12 -4.93
C VAL A 139 12.21 8.47 -5.09
N PHE A 140 11.54 9.43 -5.72
CA PHE A 140 12.06 10.78 -5.90
C PHE A 140 11.38 11.78 -4.96
N GLU A 141 12.10 12.83 -4.56
CA GLU A 141 11.65 13.82 -3.59
C GLU A 141 10.51 14.72 -4.09
N LEU A 142 10.40 14.95 -5.41
CA LEU A 142 9.43 15.87 -6.01
C LEU A 142 8.44 15.14 -6.91
N GLY A 143 7.22 15.70 -7.06
CA GLY A 143 6.19 15.19 -7.96
C GLY A 143 4.82 14.99 -7.31
N SER A 144 4.76 14.92 -5.99
CA SER A 144 3.49 14.92 -5.23
C SER A 144 3.02 16.34 -4.94
N LEU A 145 1.69 16.55 -4.94
CA LEU A 145 1.05 17.77 -4.44
C LEU A 145 0.60 17.63 -2.96
N GLY A 146 0.67 16.43 -2.39
CA GLY A 146 0.18 16.13 -1.05
C GLY A 146 -1.34 16.29 -0.84
N ALA A 147 -2.11 16.63 -1.88
CA ALA A 147 -3.53 16.98 -1.76
C ALA A 147 -4.49 15.77 -1.76
N SER A 148 -4.11 14.68 -2.44
CA SER A 148 -4.92 13.45 -2.57
C SER A 148 -4.14 12.19 -2.18
N GLY A 149 -3.10 12.39 -1.35
CA GLY A 149 -2.08 11.40 -1.03
C GLY A 149 -0.81 11.58 -1.86
N ASP A 150 0.24 10.85 -1.50
CA ASP A 150 1.54 10.91 -2.16
C ASP A 150 1.60 10.01 -3.39
N LEU A 151 0.76 10.31 -4.38
CA LEU A 151 0.55 9.45 -5.55
C LEU A 151 1.83 9.19 -6.33
N ALA A 152 2.67 10.21 -6.57
CA ALA A 152 3.90 10.02 -7.33
C ALA A 152 4.99 9.24 -6.57
N PRO A 153 5.25 9.52 -5.28
CA PRO A 153 6.18 8.72 -4.48
C PRO A 153 5.72 7.30 -4.17
N LEU A 154 4.43 6.99 -4.31
CA LEU A 154 3.85 5.68 -4.00
C LEU A 154 3.43 4.85 -5.23
N ALA A 155 3.61 5.40 -6.44
CA ALA A 155 3.30 4.72 -7.70
C ALA A 155 4.38 3.70 -8.06
#